data_AF-A0A6M8EIP4-F1
#
_entry.id   AF-A0A6M8EIP4-F1
#
_cell.length_a   1.000
_cell.length_b   1.000
_cell.length_c   1.000
_cell.angle_alpha   90.00
_cell.angle_beta   90.00
_cell.angle_gamma   90.00
#
_symmetry.space_group_name_H-M   'P 1'
#
loop_
_entity.id
_entity.type
_entity.pdbx_description
1 polymer ?
#
loop_
_entity_poly.entity_id
_entity_poly.type
_entity_poly.pdbx_seq_one_letter_code
_entity_poly.pdbx_strand_id
1 'polypeptide(L)'
;MKNKDVKKEFAVVIRNAKITAFIFFLLLTPNIVMQVKDLPEILGLAKETWFNAAIAGFVIYLGYMFFLWKCPSCGEYPGRGWFRKNCEKCGVELS
;
A
#
# COMPACT_ATOMS: atom_id res chain seq x y z
N MET A 1 20.51 -15.89 -2.19
CA MET A 1 20.80 -14.44 -2.33
C MET A 1 21.80 -14.02 -1.27
N LYS A 2 22.65 -13.02 -1.54
CA LYS A 2 23.43 -12.40 -0.46
C LYS A 2 22.49 -11.53 0.37
N ASN A 3 22.74 -11.41 1.68
CA ASN A 3 21.88 -10.63 2.59
C ASN A 3 21.70 -9.16 2.11
N LYS A 4 22.75 -8.57 1.51
CA LYS A 4 22.69 -7.24 0.88
C LYS A 4 21.66 -7.12 -0.26
N ASP A 5 21.47 -8.19 -1.03
CA ASP A 5 20.50 -8.21 -2.13
C ASP A 5 19.06 -8.28 -1.58
N VAL A 6 18.84 -9.07 -0.53
CA VAL A 6 17.54 -9.19 0.16
C VAL A 6 17.08 -7.84 0.71
N LYS A 7 17.97 -7.12 1.40
CA LYS A 7 17.67 -5.78 1.92
C LYS A 7 17.34 -4.78 0.82
N LYS A 8 18.08 -4.81 -0.28
CA LYS A 8 17.86 -3.90 -1.43
C LYS A 8 16.51 -4.16 -2.08
N GLU A 9 16.14 -5.42 -2.32
CA GLU A 9 14.85 -5.78 -2.88
C GLU A 9 13.71 -5.47 -1.92
N PHE A 10 13.89 -5.75 -0.62
CA PHE A 10 12.87 -5.43 0.37
C PHE A 10 12.62 -3.93 0.49
N ALA A 11 13.66 -3.09 0.35
CA ALA A 11 13.50 -1.64 0.28
C ALA A 11 12.60 -1.21 -0.90
N VAL A 12 12.67 -1.91 -2.05
CA VAL A 12 11.76 -1.68 -3.18
C VAL A 12 10.34 -2.09 -2.83
N VAL A 13 10.14 -3.25 -2.19
CA VAL A 13 8.83 -3.68 -1.69
C VAL A 13 8.23 -2.64 -0.73
N ILE A 14 9.02 -2.10 0.20
CA ILE A 14 8.53 -1.07 1.13
C ILE A 14 8.23 0.25 0.42
N ARG A 15 9.07 0.67 -0.53
CA ARG A 15 8.82 1.88 -1.33
C ARG A 15 7.52 1.77 -2.10
N ASN A 16 7.32 0.65 -2.79
CA ASN A 16 6.11 0.43 -3.57
C ASN A 16 4.88 0.35 -2.67
N ALA A 17 4.98 -0.28 -1.50
CA ALA A 17 3.88 -0.30 -0.54
C ALA A 17 3.49 1.10 -0.04
N LYS A 18 4.47 1.97 0.20
CA LYS A 18 4.24 3.38 0.57
C LYS A 18 3.59 4.17 -0.57
N ILE A 19 4.03 3.96 -1.81
CA ILE A 19 3.42 4.58 -3.00
C ILE A 19 1.97 4.11 -3.15
N THR A 20 1.71 2.81 -3.04
CA THR A 20 0.36 2.27 -3.13
C THR A 20 -0.55 2.80 -2.02
N ALA A 21 -0.06 2.86 -0.77
CA ALA A 21 -0.79 3.45 0.33
C ALA A 21 -1.08 4.94 0.08
N PHE A 22 -0.09 5.70 -0.41
CA PHE A 22 -0.26 7.11 -0.76
C PHE A 22 -1.34 7.31 -1.82
N ILE A 23 -1.33 6.53 -2.90
CA ILE A 23 -2.36 6.58 -3.95
C ILE A 23 -3.74 6.27 -3.37
N PHE A 24 -3.86 5.23 -2.52
CA PHE A 24 -5.12 4.91 -1.87
C PHE A 24 -5.65 6.09 -1.04
N PHE A 25 -4.83 6.69 -0.18
CA PHE A 25 -5.25 7.84 0.62
C PHE A 25 -5.56 9.07 -0.23
N LEU A 26 -4.83 9.29 -1.33
CA LEU A 26 -5.11 10.37 -2.27
C LEU A 26 -6.50 10.22 -2.90
N LEU A 27 -6.89 9.01 -3.28
CA LEU A 27 -8.21 8.73 -3.87
C LEU A 27 -9.34 8.69 -2.82
N LEU A 28 -9.03 8.30 -1.59
CA LEU A 28 -10.00 8.23 -0.48
C LEU A 28 -10.33 9.62 0.10
N THR A 29 -9.34 10.50 0.22
CA THR A 29 -9.48 11.77 0.96
C THR A 29 -10.63 12.65 0.45
N PRO A 30 -10.79 12.90 -0.87
CA PRO A 30 -11.90 13.73 -1.36
C PRO A 30 -13.26 13.14 -1.01
N ASN A 31 -13.42 11.82 -1.07
CA ASN A 31 -14.67 11.17 -0.67
C ASN A 31 -15.01 11.43 0.80
N ILE A 32 -14.03 11.32 1.70
CA ILE A 32 -14.22 11.62 3.13
C ILE A 32 -14.62 13.09 3.32
N VAL A 33 -13.90 14.02 2.68
CA VAL A 33 -14.18 15.46 2.78
C VAL A 33 -15.60 15.77 2.30
N MET A 34 -16.01 15.21 1.16
CA MET A 34 -17.35 15.40 0.61
C MET A 34 -18.44 14.86 1.53
N GLN A 35 -18.21 13.70 2.17
CA GLN A 35 -19.17 13.16 3.15
C GLN A 35 -19.28 14.01 4.42
N VAL A 36 -18.15 14.47 4.96
CA VAL A 36 -18.13 15.26 6.22
C VAL A 36 -18.68 16.67 6.01
N LYS A 37 -18.47 17.25 4.82
CA LYS A 37 -18.90 18.61 4.48
C LYS A 37 -20.20 18.68 3.70
N ASP A 38 -20.81 17.53 3.43
CA ASP A 38 -22.01 17.38 2.60
C ASP A 38 -21.89 18.10 1.25
N LEU A 39 -20.73 17.98 0.60
CA LEU A 39 -20.46 18.59 -0.70
C LEU A 39 -20.93 17.66 -1.83
N PRO A 40 -21.67 18.16 -2.83
CA PRO A 40 -22.11 17.36 -3.97
C PRO A 40 -20.97 17.07 -4.96
N GLU A 41 -19.98 17.96 -5.05
CA GLU A 41 -18.82 17.84 -5.93
C GLU A 41 -17.53 18.47 -5.35
N ILE A 42 -16.38 17.94 -5.77
CA ILE A 42 -15.05 18.51 -5.54
C ILE A 42 -14.24 18.36 -6.83
N LEU A 43 -13.53 19.44 -7.21
CA LEU A 43 -12.74 19.50 -8.45
C LEU A 43 -13.58 19.22 -9.72
N GLY A 44 -14.87 19.60 -9.71
CA GLY A 44 -15.81 19.34 -10.81
C GLY A 44 -16.20 17.86 -10.96
N LEU A 45 -15.92 17.03 -9.96
CA LEU A 45 -16.28 15.61 -9.94
C LEU A 45 -17.29 15.33 -8.83
N ALA A 46 -18.35 14.59 -9.20
CA ALA A 46 -19.41 14.18 -8.30
C ALA A 46 -18.93 13.19 -7.23
N LYS A 47 -19.74 13.06 -6.16
CA LYS A 47 -19.48 12.19 -5.01
C LYS A 47 -19.28 10.73 -5.42
N GLU A 48 -20.06 10.26 -6.39
CA GLU A 48 -20.03 8.91 -6.95
C GLU A 48 -18.69 8.64 -7.64
N THR A 49 -18.14 9.62 -8.37
CA THR A 49 -16.84 9.50 -9.03
C THR A 49 -15.73 9.32 -8.00
N TRP A 50 -15.72 10.15 -6.96
CA TRP A 50 -14.74 10.03 -5.87
C TRP A 50 -14.92 8.74 -5.05
N PHE A 51 -16.15 8.27 -4.90
CA PHE A 51 -16.42 6.98 -4.26
C PHE A 51 -15.84 5.81 -5.06
N ASN A 52 -16.09 5.79 -6.37
CA ASN A 52 -15.52 4.78 -7.26
C ASN A 52 -13.99 4.84 -7.30
N ALA A 53 -13.42 6.05 -7.28
CA ALA A 53 -11.98 6.25 -7.19
C ALA A 53 -11.40 5.67 -5.87
N ALA A 54 -12.07 5.89 -4.74
CA ALA A 54 -11.68 5.32 -3.45
C ALA A 54 -11.73 3.78 -3.47
N ILE A 55 -12.77 3.19 -4.08
CA ILE A 55 -12.88 1.73 -4.27
C ILE A 55 -11.72 1.22 -5.14
N ALA A 56 -11.43 1.88 -6.26
CA ALA A 56 -10.31 1.50 -7.12
C ALA A 56 -8.98 1.54 -6.37
N GLY A 57 -8.72 2.61 -5.61
CA GLY A 57 -7.55 2.73 -4.75
C GLY A 57 -7.47 1.61 -3.70
N PHE A 58 -8.60 1.25 -3.10
CA PHE A 58 -8.68 0.17 -2.12
C PHE A 58 -8.35 -1.20 -2.74
N VAL A 59 -8.91 -1.52 -3.91
CA VAL A 59 -8.63 -2.76 -4.63
C VAL A 59 -7.15 -2.87 -5.01
N ILE A 60 -6.54 -1.78 -5.49
CA ILE A 60 -5.11 -1.74 -5.80
C ILE A 60 -4.27 -1.98 -4.53
N TYR A 61 -4.64 -1.33 -3.42
CA TYR A 61 -3.96 -1.51 -2.14
C TYR A 61 -4.05 -2.94 -1.61
N LEU A 62 -5.23 -3.56 -1.68
CA LEU A 62 -5.41 -4.97 -1.32
C LEU A 62 -4.61 -5.88 -2.24
N GLY A 63 -4.66 -5.68 -3.56
CA GLY A 63 -3.90 -6.47 -4.51
C GLY A 63 -2.40 -6.41 -4.21
N TYR A 64 -1.87 -5.22 -3.92
CA TYR A 64 -0.48 -5.09 -3.49
C TYR A 64 -0.19 -5.87 -2.20
N MET A 65 -1.06 -5.75 -1.20
CA MET A 65 -0.87 -6.40 0.09
C MET A 65 -0.88 -7.94 -0.01
N PHE A 66 -1.70 -8.53 -0.89
CA PHE A 66 -1.76 -9.98 -1.04
C PHE A 66 -0.67 -10.55 -1.95
N PHE A 67 -0.37 -9.86 -3.06
CA PHE A 67 0.49 -10.43 -4.11
C PHE A 67 1.93 -9.90 -4.07
N LEU A 68 2.15 -8.64 -3.69
CA LEU A 68 3.44 -7.96 -3.82
C LEU A 68 4.14 -7.68 -2.49
N TRP A 69 3.39 -7.66 -1.38
CA TRP A 69 3.96 -7.58 -0.03
C TRP A 69 4.54 -8.93 0.40
N LYS A 70 5.66 -9.29 -0.19
CA LYS A 70 6.35 -10.57 0.05
C LYS A 70 7.80 -10.36 0.46
N CYS A 71 8.32 -11.29 1.24
CA CYS A 71 9.73 -11.38 1.56
C CYS A 71 10.51 -11.80 0.30
N PRO A 72 11.55 -11.05 -0.13
CA PRO A 72 12.34 -11.43 -1.30
C PRO A 72 13.06 -12.78 -1.16
N SER A 73 13.35 -13.21 0.07
CA SER A 73 14.08 -14.45 0.33
C SER A 73 13.20 -15.70 0.30
N CYS A 74 11.96 -15.64 0.77
CA CYS A 74 11.11 -16.81 0.91
C CYS A 74 9.76 -16.71 0.19
N GLY A 75 9.44 -15.55 -0.41
CA GLY A 75 8.17 -15.33 -1.12
C GLY A 75 6.95 -15.23 -0.21
N GLU A 76 7.12 -15.33 1.11
CA GLU A 76 6.03 -15.34 2.09
C GLU A 76 5.76 -13.95 2.67
N TYR A 77 4.62 -13.81 3.34
CA TYR A 77 4.28 -12.60 4.08
C TYR A 77 5.38 -12.29 5.12
N PRO A 78 6.10 -11.16 5.00
CA PRO A 78 7.22 -10.82 5.87
C PRO A 78 6.78 -10.36 7.27
N GLY A 79 5.47 -10.05 7.44
CA GLY A 79 4.85 -9.55 8.66
C GLY A 79 4.20 -8.17 8.51
N ARG A 80 3.51 -7.69 9.56
CA ARG A 80 2.78 -6.39 9.65
C ARG A 80 3.63 -5.11 9.80
N GLY A 81 3.58 -4.18 8.85
CA GLY A 81 4.19 -2.84 8.98
C GLY A 81 5.54 -2.68 8.29
N TRP A 82 5.92 -1.42 8.00
CA TRP A 82 7.02 -1.07 7.09
C TRP A 82 8.44 -1.19 7.66
N PHE A 83 8.61 -1.09 8.98
CA PHE A 83 9.94 -0.94 9.63
C PHE A 83 10.48 -2.27 10.18
N ARG A 84 10.33 -3.36 9.42
CA ARG A 84 10.71 -4.69 9.88
C ARG A 84 12.20 -4.96 9.69
N LYS A 85 12.84 -5.37 10.80
CA LYS A 85 14.22 -5.85 10.79
C LYS A 85 14.38 -7.27 10.28
N ASN A 86 13.46 -8.18 10.61
CA ASN A 86 13.54 -9.59 10.22
C ASN A 86 12.21 -10.11 9.67
N CYS A 87 12.27 -11.07 8.75
CA CYS A 87 11.09 -11.79 8.25
C CYS A 87 10.56 -12.75 9.32
N GLU A 88 9.24 -12.73 9.59
CA GLU A 88 8.62 -13.66 10.55
C GLU A 88 8.60 -15.12 10.10
N LYS A 89 8.78 -15.38 8.80
CA LYS A 89 8.69 -16.72 8.21
C LYS A 89 10.03 -17.41 8.06
N CYS A 90 11.04 -16.71 7.54
CA CYS A 90 12.37 -17.30 7.31
C CYS A 90 13.48 -16.72 8.20
N GLY A 91 13.19 -15.70 9.03
CA GLY A 91 14.17 -15.09 9.93
C GLY A 91 15.24 -14.24 9.24
N VAL A 92 15.21 -14.09 7.91
CA VAL A 92 16.19 -13.26 7.19
C VAL A 92 16.09 -11.81 7.61
N GLU A 93 17.23 -11.13 7.65
CA GLU A 93 17.31 -9.70 7.90
C GLU A 93 16.82 -8.90 6.67
N LEU A 94 15.93 -7.94 6.91
CA LEU A 94 15.19 -7.17 5.91
C LEU A 94 15.56 -5.68 5.90
N SER A 95 15.97 -5.13 7.04
CA SER A 95 16.42 -3.75 7.20
C SER A 95 17.58 -3.66 8.18
#